data_AF-A0A0P7XLT3-F1
#
_entry.id   AF-A0A0P7XLT3-F1
#
_cell.length_a   1.000
_cell.length_b   1.000
_cell.length_c   1.000
_cell.angle_alpha   90.00
_cell.angle_beta   90.00
_cell.angle_gamma   90.00
#
_symmetry.space_group_name_H-M   'P 1'
#
loop_
_entity.id
_entity.type
_entity.pdbx_description
1 polymer ?
#
loop_
_entity_poly.entity_id
_entity_poly.type
_entity_poly.pdbx_seq_one_letter_code
_entity_poly.pdbx_strand_id
1 'polypeptide(L)'
;MKRALLASSLLPLVMRGFQTKSFLTLNSFSLVPAAFSVSRQHSSDTKVRSYLHYLKRKIRPPSSPPYSHVCQVGDPVLRGRAEAVDPGAVQGPEVQKVIGTLVKVMRRLECVGLSAPQIGVPLRILVLEFPEKALQDVSPAARDARGLTPVELHVFVNPQLRVLDARTASFMEACESIAGFSACVARHISVEVSGLNEKAEPVTWQVSGWPARILQHEMDHLDGVLYIDRMDSRTFTNIHWAEYND
;
A
#
# COMPACT_ATOMS: atom_id res chain seq x y z
N MET A 1 53.58 -3.56 5.74
CA MET A 1 54.09 -4.33 4.58
C MET A 1 52.95 -4.63 3.63
N LYS A 2 53.11 -4.21 2.37
CA LYS A 2 52.48 -4.65 1.10
C LYS A 2 50.94 -4.71 0.97
N ARG A 3 50.43 -3.68 0.29
CA ARG A 3 49.31 -3.71 -0.68
C ARG A 3 49.65 -4.58 -1.90
N ALA A 4 48.63 -5.16 -2.53
CA ALA A 4 48.52 -5.51 -3.97
C ALA A 4 47.00 -5.59 -4.25
N LEU A 5 46.29 -4.83 -5.11
CA LEU A 5 46.47 -4.32 -6.48
C LEU A 5 46.82 -5.41 -7.51
N LEU A 6 45.87 -5.67 -8.43
CA LEU A 6 45.97 -5.61 -9.91
C LEU A 6 44.72 -6.31 -10.51
N ALA A 7 43.84 -5.58 -11.22
CA ALA A 7 43.86 -5.25 -12.67
C ALA A 7 43.36 -6.43 -13.54
N SER A 8 42.17 -6.34 -14.16
CA SER A 8 41.90 -5.77 -15.51
C SER A 8 42.48 -6.59 -16.66
N SER A 9 41.62 -7.11 -17.56
CA SER A 9 41.72 -6.84 -19.01
C SER A 9 40.62 -7.53 -19.83
N LEU A 10 40.04 -6.75 -20.74
CA LEU A 10 39.10 -7.08 -21.82
C LEU A 10 39.77 -7.84 -22.99
N LEU A 11 38.94 -8.62 -23.73
CA LEU A 11 38.83 -8.88 -25.21
C LEU A 11 40.12 -8.92 -26.09
N PRO A 12 40.20 -9.72 -27.19
CA PRO A 12 39.30 -9.54 -28.36
C PRO A 12 39.07 -10.71 -29.35
N LEU A 13 38.00 -10.53 -30.13
CA LEU A 13 37.78 -10.72 -31.58
C LEU A 13 38.84 -11.45 -32.44
N VAL A 14 38.40 -12.41 -33.27
CA VAL A 14 39.13 -12.92 -34.45
C VAL A 14 38.26 -12.79 -35.71
N MET A 15 38.91 -12.31 -36.78
CA MET A 15 38.40 -12.06 -38.12
C MET A 15 38.94 -13.08 -39.16
N ARG A 16 38.42 -12.95 -40.40
CA ARG A 16 38.98 -13.31 -41.75
C ARG A 16 38.51 -14.66 -42.31
N GLY A 17 38.32 -14.85 -43.62
CA GLY A 17 38.57 -14.09 -44.85
C GLY A 17 37.82 -14.78 -46.03
N PHE A 18 37.33 -14.07 -47.05
CA PHE A 18 37.97 -13.67 -48.32
C PHE A 18 38.36 -14.78 -49.33
N GLN A 19 37.91 -14.55 -50.58
CA GLN A 19 38.44 -14.92 -51.92
C GLN A 19 37.44 -15.69 -52.81
N THR A 20 37.48 -15.68 -54.14
CA THR A 20 37.51 -14.66 -55.23
C THR A 20 37.48 -15.43 -56.58
N LYS A 21 37.07 -14.74 -57.66
CA LYS A 21 37.24 -15.06 -59.12
C LYS A 21 36.24 -16.08 -59.70
N SER A 22 35.72 -16.04 -60.93
CA SER A 22 35.63 -15.17 -62.13
C SER A 22 35.78 -16.07 -63.36
N PHE A 23 34.82 -16.01 -64.31
CA PHE A 23 34.95 -15.89 -65.78
C PHE A 23 34.07 -16.82 -66.66
N LEU A 24 33.40 -16.16 -67.64
CA LEU A 24 33.07 -16.57 -69.04
C LEU A 24 32.03 -17.71 -69.21
N THR A 25 31.09 -17.73 -70.18
CA THR A 25 30.92 -17.05 -71.48
C THR A 25 29.50 -17.30 -72.06
N LEU A 26 28.98 -16.30 -72.77
CA LEU A 26 28.23 -16.28 -74.06
C LEU A 26 27.07 -17.23 -74.43
N ASN A 27 26.18 -16.60 -75.24
CA ASN A 27 25.19 -17.12 -76.21
C ASN A 27 23.82 -17.57 -75.66
N SER A 28 22.67 -17.34 -76.31
CA SER A 28 22.22 -16.48 -77.42
C SER A 28 20.73 -16.82 -77.65
N PHE A 29 19.89 -15.80 -77.91
CA PHE A 29 18.55 -15.84 -78.57
C PHE A 29 17.44 -16.81 -78.10
N SER A 30 16.29 -16.27 -77.66
CA SER A 30 14.99 -16.43 -78.34
C SER A 30 13.86 -15.61 -77.70
N LEU A 31 12.92 -15.19 -78.54
CA LEU A 31 11.84 -14.20 -78.41
C LEU A 31 10.70 -14.56 -77.46
N VAL A 32 10.18 -13.58 -76.70
CA VAL A 32 8.75 -13.42 -76.35
C VAL A 32 8.44 -11.93 -76.07
N PRO A 33 7.43 -11.29 -76.68
CA PRO A 33 6.91 -10.01 -76.22
C PRO A 33 5.82 -10.25 -75.18
N ALA A 34 6.17 -10.14 -73.90
CA ALA A 34 5.19 -10.15 -72.80
C ALA A 34 4.97 -8.73 -72.30
N ALA A 35 3.70 -8.33 -72.33
CA ALA A 35 3.19 -7.03 -71.92
C ALA A 35 3.69 -6.57 -70.54
N PHE A 36 3.89 -5.25 -70.45
CA PHE A 36 4.21 -4.45 -69.26
C PHE A 36 3.88 -5.13 -67.93
N SER A 37 4.91 -5.59 -67.22
CA SER A 37 4.80 -5.93 -65.80
C SER A 37 4.69 -4.64 -64.98
N VAL A 38 3.54 -4.45 -64.35
CA VAL A 38 3.29 -3.40 -63.35
C VAL A 38 4.36 -3.51 -62.26
N SER A 39 5.06 -2.40 -61.98
CA SER A 39 6.01 -2.33 -60.87
C SER A 39 5.29 -2.69 -59.58
N ARG A 40 5.68 -3.81 -58.95
CA ARG A 40 5.19 -4.18 -57.63
C ARG A 40 5.80 -3.21 -56.62
N GLN A 41 5.14 -2.09 -56.38
CA GLN A 41 5.47 -1.23 -55.26
C GLN A 41 5.31 -2.06 -53.99
N HIS A 42 6.43 -2.40 -53.36
CA HIS A 42 6.41 -2.88 -51.98
C HIS A 42 5.95 -1.72 -51.11
N SER A 43 4.62 -1.63 -50.90
CA SER A 43 4.11 -0.92 -49.74
C SER A 43 4.57 -1.73 -48.53
N SER A 44 5.62 -1.27 -47.88
CA SER A 44 5.88 -1.68 -46.51
C SER A 44 4.74 -1.10 -45.67
N ASP A 45 3.64 -1.85 -45.55
CA ASP A 45 2.53 -1.55 -44.64
C ASP A 45 2.97 -1.79 -43.19
N THR A 46 4.09 -1.16 -42.84
CA THR A 46 4.57 -1.04 -41.47
C THR A 46 3.58 -0.10 -40.83
N LYS A 47 2.55 -0.65 -40.18
CA LYS A 47 1.64 0.11 -39.32
C LYS A 47 2.49 0.87 -38.31
N VAL A 48 2.80 2.13 -38.60
CA VAL A 48 3.50 3.03 -37.70
C VAL A 48 2.57 3.18 -36.50
N ARG A 49 2.84 2.44 -35.43
CA ARG A 49 2.13 2.60 -34.17
C ARG A 49 2.36 4.04 -33.74
N SER A 50 1.29 4.84 -33.77
CA SER A 50 1.32 6.23 -33.35
C SER A 50 2.03 6.34 -32.00
N TYR A 51 3.16 7.06 -31.99
CA TYR A 51 3.95 7.31 -30.79
C TYR A 51 3.10 7.98 -29.70
N LEU A 52 2.13 8.82 -30.10
CA LEU A 52 1.15 9.41 -29.20
C LEU A 52 0.22 8.37 -28.57
N HIS A 53 -0.20 7.33 -29.30
CA HIS A 53 -1.01 6.24 -28.74
C HIS A 53 -0.18 5.35 -27.79
N TYR A 54 1.10 5.14 -28.10
CA TYR A 54 2.05 4.49 -27.18
C TYR A 54 2.20 5.28 -25.87
N LEU A 55 2.40 6.60 -25.96
CA LEU A 55 2.50 7.48 -24.79
C LEU A 55 1.19 7.53 -23.99
N LYS A 56 0.02 7.61 -24.64
CA LYS A 56 -1.28 7.56 -23.96
C LYS A 56 -1.49 6.26 -23.17
N ARG A 57 -0.98 5.11 -23.64
CA ARG A 57 -1.00 3.84 -22.88
C ARG A 57 -0.01 3.81 -21.70
N LYS A 58 0.99 4.68 -21.70
CA LYS A 58 1.95 4.84 -20.59
C LYS A 58 1.48 5.83 -19.53
N ILE A 59 0.55 6.73 -19.87
CA ILE A 59 -0.13 7.59 -18.90
C ILE A 59 -1.17 6.74 -18.17
N ARG A 60 -0.79 6.22 -17.00
CA ARG A 60 -1.77 5.61 -16.08
C ARG A 60 -2.59 6.74 -15.47
N PRO A 61 -3.93 6.70 -15.52
CA PRO A 61 -4.72 7.63 -14.73
C PRO A 61 -4.29 7.51 -13.26
N PRO A 62 -4.28 8.61 -12.49
CA PRO A 62 -4.03 8.50 -11.06
C PRO A 62 -5.02 7.48 -10.50
N SER A 63 -4.55 6.58 -9.62
CA SER A 63 -5.48 5.70 -8.93
C SER A 63 -6.53 6.56 -8.25
N SER A 64 -7.78 6.12 -8.30
CA SER A 64 -8.83 6.68 -7.46
C SER A 64 -8.93 5.87 -6.17
N PRO A 65 -9.27 6.49 -5.03
CA PRO A 65 -9.56 5.74 -3.82
C PRO A 65 -10.76 4.79 -4.02
N PRO A 66 -10.91 3.72 -3.20
CA PRO A 66 -10.01 3.30 -2.14
C PRO A 66 -8.65 2.80 -2.68
N TYR A 67 -7.57 3.31 -2.10
CA TYR A 67 -6.22 2.94 -2.49
C TYR A 67 -5.84 1.55 -1.98
N SER A 68 -5.02 0.86 -2.77
CA SER A 68 -4.38 -0.38 -2.34
C SER A 68 -3.12 -0.14 -1.52
N HIS A 69 -2.75 1.11 -1.22
CA HIS A 69 -1.64 1.51 -0.35
C HIS A 69 -2.16 2.45 0.73
N VAL A 70 -1.35 2.70 1.76
CA VAL A 70 -1.69 3.60 2.85
C VAL A 70 -1.17 5.01 2.55
N CYS A 71 -2.06 6.00 2.57
CA CYS A 71 -1.72 7.43 2.53
C CYS A 71 -0.74 7.75 3.66
N GLN A 72 0.29 8.54 3.34
CA GLN A 72 1.30 8.97 4.29
C GLN A 72 1.00 10.37 4.81
N VAL A 73 1.48 10.68 6.02
CA VAL A 73 1.40 12.01 6.62
C VAL A 73 1.87 13.09 5.64
N GLY A 74 1.05 14.12 5.48
CA GLY A 74 1.17 15.13 4.42
C GLY A 74 0.04 15.05 3.40
N ASP A 75 -0.58 13.88 3.21
CA ASP A 75 -1.84 13.77 2.46
C ASP A 75 -2.98 14.45 3.26
N PRO A 76 -3.69 15.45 2.68
CA PRO A 76 -4.74 16.18 3.38
C PRO A 76 -5.90 15.31 3.86
N VAL A 77 -6.14 14.14 3.24
CA VAL A 77 -7.20 13.23 3.68
C VAL A 77 -7.03 12.78 5.13
N LEU A 78 -5.78 12.69 5.61
CA LEU A 78 -5.45 12.26 6.97
C LEU A 78 -5.64 13.35 8.03
N ARG A 79 -5.90 14.59 7.60
CA ARG A 79 -6.12 15.75 8.47
C ARG A 79 -7.55 16.29 8.39
N GLY A 80 -8.35 15.79 7.45
CA GLY A 80 -9.78 16.08 7.35
C GLY A 80 -10.58 15.24 8.34
N ARG A 81 -11.68 15.81 8.84
CA ARG A 81 -12.70 15.03 9.55
C ARG A 81 -13.46 14.19 8.53
N ALA A 82 -13.52 12.89 8.75
CA ALA A 82 -14.22 11.97 7.86
C ALA A 82 -15.74 12.14 7.97
N GLU A 83 -16.41 12.01 6.83
CA GLU A 83 -17.86 12.18 6.69
C GLU A 83 -18.62 10.92 7.11
N ALA A 84 -19.81 11.13 7.68
CA ALA A 84 -20.68 10.02 8.04
C ALA A 84 -21.19 9.30 6.77
N VAL A 85 -21.26 7.98 6.84
CA VAL A 85 -21.89 7.13 5.82
C VAL A 85 -23.40 7.15 6.04
N ASP A 86 -24.20 7.28 4.99
CA ASP A 86 -25.64 7.04 5.09
C ASP A 86 -25.90 5.57 5.53
N PRO A 87 -26.61 5.31 6.65
CA PRO A 87 -26.95 3.96 7.08
C PRO A 87 -27.58 3.10 5.97
N GLY A 88 -28.39 3.68 5.08
CA GLY A 88 -28.99 2.98 3.95
C GLY A 88 -27.99 2.54 2.87
N ALA A 89 -26.80 3.16 2.83
CA ALA A 89 -25.75 2.89 1.86
C ALA A 89 -24.71 1.87 2.35
N VAL A 90 -24.75 1.45 3.63
CA VAL A 90 -23.72 0.58 4.23
C VAL A 90 -23.56 -0.74 3.49
N GLN A 91 -24.67 -1.38 3.10
CA GLN A 91 -24.63 -2.63 2.32
C GLN A 91 -24.45 -2.39 0.82
N GLY A 92 -24.38 -1.12 0.39
CA GLY A 92 -24.17 -0.74 -1.00
C GLY A 92 -22.77 -1.12 -1.50
N PRO A 93 -22.61 -1.32 -2.83
CA PRO A 93 -21.37 -1.82 -3.41
C PRO A 93 -20.16 -0.90 -3.17
N GLU A 94 -20.39 0.41 -3.04
CA GLU A 94 -19.31 1.38 -2.79
C GLU A 94 -18.74 1.25 -1.38
N VAL A 95 -19.60 1.22 -0.35
CA VAL A 95 -19.16 1.07 1.05
C VAL A 95 -18.55 -0.31 1.29
N GLN A 96 -19.16 -1.36 0.73
CA GLN A 96 -18.60 -2.72 0.82
C GLN A 96 -17.23 -2.83 0.15
N LYS A 97 -17.00 -2.11 -0.95
CA LYS A 97 -15.67 -2.03 -1.59
C LYS A 97 -14.64 -1.35 -0.68
N VAL A 98 -15.03 -0.29 0.04
CA VAL A 98 -14.15 0.39 1.02
C VAL A 98 -13.80 -0.57 2.15
N ILE A 99 -14.79 -1.20 2.79
CA ILE A 99 -14.58 -2.18 3.87
C ILE A 99 -13.68 -3.33 3.41
N GLY A 100 -13.98 -3.94 2.26
CA GLY A 100 -13.17 -5.03 1.72
C GLY A 100 -11.73 -4.59 1.40
N THR A 101 -11.53 -3.35 0.98
CA THR A 101 -10.18 -2.81 0.74
C THR A 101 -9.42 -2.58 2.05
N LEU A 102 -10.08 -2.04 3.08
CA LEU A 102 -9.49 -1.89 4.41
C LEU A 102 -8.98 -3.21 4.97
N VAL A 103 -9.85 -4.23 5.00
CA VAL A 103 -9.49 -5.57 5.51
C VAL A 103 -8.32 -6.15 4.72
N LYS A 104 -8.34 -6.02 3.40
CA LYS A 104 -7.27 -6.52 2.54
C LYS A 104 -5.94 -5.81 2.78
N VAL A 105 -5.95 -4.48 2.93
CA VAL A 105 -4.74 -3.69 3.19
C VAL A 105 -4.20 -3.98 4.58
N MET A 106 -5.06 -3.97 5.61
CA MET A 106 -4.71 -4.26 7.00
C MET A 106 -4.02 -5.62 7.12
N ARG A 107 -4.64 -6.69 6.61
CA ARG A 107 -4.07 -8.04 6.66
C ARG A 107 -2.78 -8.19 5.86
N ARG A 108 -2.62 -7.46 4.75
CA ARG A 108 -1.40 -7.50 3.94
C ARG A 108 -0.23 -6.81 4.64
N LEU A 109 -0.50 -5.73 5.38
CA LEU A 109 0.50 -5.01 6.16
C LEU A 109 0.72 -5.62 7.55
N GLU A 110 -0.08 -6.61 7.93
CA GLU A 110 -0.11 -7.21 9.26
C GLU A 110 -0.28 -6.18 10.40
N CYS A 111 -0.93 -5.04 10.09
CA CYS A 111 -1.34 -4.07 11.09
C CYS A 111 -2.66 -4.50 11.75
N VAL A 112 -2.94 -3.95 12.93
CA VAL A 112 -4.01 -4.42 13.83
C VAL A 112 -5.29 -3.58 13.77
N GLY A 113 -5.22 -2.48 13.03
CA GLY A 113 -6.29 -1.51 12.80
C GLY A 113 -6.02 -0.74 11.50
N LEU A 114 -7.10 -0.29 10.85
CA LEU A 114 -7.02 0.61 9.71
C LEU A 114 -8.32 1.39 9.53
N SER A 115 -8.21 2.65 9.14
CA SER A 115 -9.34 3.55 8.88
C SER A 115 -9.45 3.95 7.40
N ALA A 116 -10.66 4.24 6.93
CA ALA A 116 -10.93 4.64 5.54
C ALA A 116 -10.09 5.85 5.06
N PRO A 117 -9.84 6.90 5.87
CA PRO A 117 -8.95 7.99 5.47
C PRO A 117 -7.55 7.52 5.06
N GLN A 118 -7.02 6.47 5.69
CA GLN A 118 -5.70 5.92 5.38
C GLN A 118 -5.63 5.26 4.01
N ILE A 119 -6.75 4.91 3.39
CA ILE A 119 -6.83 4.45 2.00
C ILE A 119 -7.44 5.51 1.07
N GLY A 120 -7.37 6.78 1.46
CA GLY A 120 -7.80 7.92 0.66
C GLY A 120 -9.31 8.15 0.62
N VAL A 121 -10.08 7.51 1.52
CA VAL A 121 -11.55 7.62 1.55
C VAL A 121 -11.97 8.40 2.79
N PRO A 122 -12.52 9.62 2.67
CA PRO A 122 -12.89 10.46 3.81
C PRO A 122 -14.25 10.05 4.41
N LEU A 123 -14.45 8.76 4.72
CA LEU A 123 -15.65 8.21 5.34
C LEU A 123 -15.36 7.67 6.73
N ARG A 124 -16.34 7.74 7.64
CA ARG A 124 -16.23 7.23 9.01
C ARG A 124 -16.35 5.70 9.06
N ILE A 125 -15.33 5.01 8.56
CA ILE A 125 -15.24 3.55 8.55
C ILE A 125 -13.87 3.15 9.10
N LEU A 126 -13.86 2.23 10.07
CA LEU A 126 -12.64 1.61 10.57
C LEU A 126 -12.81 0.11 10.70
N VAL A 127 -11.70 -0.61 10.63
CA VAL A 127 -11.61 -2.04 10.89
C VAL A 127 -10.51 -2.31 11.89
N LEU A 128 -10.65 -3.37 12.68
CA LEU A 128 -9.59 -3.86 13.55
C LEU A 128 -9.64 -5.37 13.66
N GLU A 129 -8.47 -5.97 13.84
CA GLU A 129 -8.30 -7.42 14.00
C GLU A 129 -6.98 -7.65 14.74
N PHE A 130 -7.01 -8.49 15.76
CA PHE A 130 -5.81 -8.87 16.50
C PHE A 130 -5.77 -10.39 16.67
N PRO A 131 -5.22 -11.12 15.68
CA PRO A 131 -5.33 -12.57 15.65
C PRO A 131 -4.44 -13.22 16.72
N GLU A 132 -4.82 -14.39 17.22
CA GLU A 132 -4.03 -15.16 18.20
C GLU A 132 -2.57 -15.35 17.77
N LYS A 133 -2.31 -15.52 16.47
CA LYS A 133 -0.94 -15.63 15.93
C LYS A 133 -0.05 -14.43 16.29
N ALA A 134 -0.61 -13.23 16.41
CA ALA A 134 0.13 -12.02 16.74
C ALA A 134 0.63 -12.00 18.20
N LEU A 135 0.10 -12.88 19.05
CA LEU A 135 0.56 -13.02 20.43
C LEU A 135 1.80 -13.90 20.56
N GLN A 136 2.06 -14.81 19.62
CA GLN A 136 3.03 -15.91 19.78
C GLN A 136 4.42 -15.43 20.18
N ASP A 137 4.89 -14.32 19.60
CA ASP A 137 6.22 -13.75 19.85
C ASP A 137 6.26 -12.75 21.03
N VAL A 138 5.14 -12.52 21.70
CA VAL A 138 5.05 -11.60 22.85
C VAL A 138 5.19 -12.38 24.15
N SER A 139 6.11 -11.95 25.03
CA SER A 139 6.29 -12.58 26.35
C SER A 139 5.02 -12.47 27.22
N PRO A 140 4.73 -13.46 28.09
CA PRO A 140 3.55 -13.41 28.96
C PRO A 140 3.45 -12.14 29.80
N ALA A 141 4.58 -11.65 30.34
CA ALA A 141 4.64 -10.41 31.10
C ALA A 141 4.27 -9.18 30.27
N ALA A 142 4.71 -9.11 29.00
CA ALA A 142 4.33 -8.02 28.11
C ALA A 142 2.86 -8.11 27.67
N ARG A 143 2.31 -9.32 27.51
CA ARG A 143 0.88 -9.53 27.22
C ARG A 143 0.01 -9.01 28.36
N ASP A 144 0.35 -9.37 29.60
CA ASP A 144 -0.38 -8.94 30.79
C ASP A 144 -0.28 -7.42 30.99
N ALA A 145 0.93 -6.86 30.94
CA ALA A 145 1.16 -5.43 31.13
C ALA A 145 0.40 -4.55 30.12
N ARG A 146 0.24 -5.02 28.87
CA ARG A 146 -0.45 -4.28 27.80
C ARG A 146 -1.94 -4.63 27.67
N GLY A 147 -2.42 -5.65 28.40
CA GLY A 147 -3.77 -6.19 28.22
C GLY A 147 -4.00 -6.67 26.79
N LEU A 148 -3.07 -7.46 26.24
CA LEU A 148 -3.16 -8.01 24.89
C LEU A 148 -4.09 -9.22 24.87
N THR A 149 -5.25 -9.07 24.22
CA THR A 149 -6.23 -10.15 24.03
C THR A 149 -6.56 -10.29 22.54
N PRO A 150 -6.73 -11.52 22.01
CA PRO A 150 -7.15 -11.72 20.63
C PRO A 150 -8.48 -11.03 20.34
N VAL A 151 -8.61 -10.54 19.12
CA VAL A 151 -9.81 -9.87 18.61
C VAL A 151 -10.05 -10.36 17.19
N GLU A 152 -11.21 -11.00 16.98
CA GLU A 152 -11.71 -11.30 15.64
C GLU A 152 -11.97 -10.00 14.86
N LEU A 153 -12.05 -10.08 13.54
CA LEU A 153 -12.31 -8.90 12.71
C LEU A 153 -13.58 -8.16 13.16
N HIS A 154 -13.42 -6.89 13.55
CA HIS A 154 -14.53 -5.97 13.76
C HIS A 154 -14.51 -4.88 12.69
N VAL A 155 -15.70 -4.55 12.19
CA VAL A 155 -15.94 -3.44 11.27
C VAL A 155 -16.87 -2.46 11.96
N PHE A 156 -16.51 -1.19 11.97
CA PHE A 156 -17.37 -0.13 12.46
C PHE A 156 -17.57 0.93 11.39
N VAL A 157 -18.84 1.21 11.10
CA VAL A 157 -19.30 2.32 10.28
C VAL A 157 -19.99 3.34 11.19
N ASN A 158 -19.67 4.62 11.00
CA ASN A 158 -20.07 5.73 11.85
C ASN A 158 -19.83 5.49 13.36
N PRO A 159 -18.65 5.00 13.77
CA PRO A 159 -18.41 4.74 15.17
C PRO A 159 -18.45 6.02 16.02
N GLN A 160 -18.91 5.85 17.24
CA GLN A 160 -18.83 6.80 18.35
C GLN A 160 -18.13 6.12 19.51
N LEU A 161 -17.22 6.83 20.18
CA LEU A 161 -16.44 6.30 21.28
C LEU A 161 -16.79 7.03 22.58
N ARG A 162 -16.98 6.25 23.65
CA ARG A 162 -17.20 6.72 25.01
C ARG A 162 -16.13 6.15 25.93
N VAL A 163 -15.50 7.01 26.73
CA VAL A 163 -14.51 6.57 27.74
C VAL A 163 -15.25 5.98 28.93
N LEU A 164 -14.85 4.76 29.34
CA LEU A 164 -15.40 4.07 30.52
C LEU A 164 -14.50 4.22 31.74
N ASP A 165 -13.19 4.34 31.53
CA ASP A 165 -12.19 4.57 32.56
C ASP A 165 -11.30 5.76 32.21
N ALA A 166 -11.31 6.79 33.05
CA ALA A 166 -10.53 8.00 32.85
C ALA A 166 -9.01 7.78 33.02
N ARG A 167 -8.59 6.69 33.69
CA ARG A 167 -7.17 6.34 33.81
C ARG A 167 -6.56 6.04 32.44
N THR A 168 -5.29 6.38 32.31
CA THR A 168 -4.54 6.16 31.06
C THR A 168 -3.33 5.26 31.27
N ALA A 169 -2.97 4.49 30.25
CA ALA A 169 -1.70 3.78 30.16
C ALA A 169 -0.87 4.33 28.99
N SER A 170 0.45 4.41 29.15
CA SER A 170 1.37 4.89 28.10
C SER A 170 2.21 3.74 27.56
N PHE A 171 2.15 3.55 26.25
CA PHE A 171 2.92 2.54 25.51
C PHE A 171 3.31 3.09 24.14
N MET A 172 4.35 2.50 23.53
CA MET A 172 4.74 2.80 22.16
C MET A 172 3.60 2.48 21.18
N GLU A 173 3.25 3.45 20.35
CA GLU A 173 2.37 3.33 19.19
C GLU A 173 3.16 3.61 17.90
N ALA A 174 2.74 2.97 16.82
CA ALA A 174 3.17 3.24 15.45
C ALA A 174 1.92 3.36 14.57
N CYS A 175 2.08 3.91 13.37
CA CYS A 175 0.99 4.10 12.42
C CYS A 175 1.48 3.83 11.00
N GLU A 176 0.71 3.10 10.21
CA GLU A 176 1.03 2.83 8.79
C GLU A 176 1.10 4.11 7.95
N SER A 177 0.46 5.21 8.39
CA SER A 177 0.54 6.52 7.75
C SER A 177 1.75 7.36 8.19
N ILE A 178 2.56 6.89 9.13
CA ILE A 178 3.81 7.51 9.57
C ILE A 178 4.89 6.43 9.60
N ALA A 179 5.21 5.93 8.40
CA ALA A 179 6.10 4.78 8.25
C ALA A 179 7.49 5.02 8.85
N GLY A 180 8.00 4.02 9.59
CA GLY A 180 9.37 4.02 10.13
C GLY A 180 9.54 4.68 11.50
N PHE A 181 8.47 5.18 12.11
CA PHE A 181 8.54 5.87 13.41
C PHE A 181 7.50 5.37 14.41
N SER A 182 7.83 5.51 15.69
CA SER A 182 6.95 5.22 16.81
C SER A 182 7.18 6.19 17.97
N ALA A 183 6.21 6.34 18.87
CA ALA A 183 6.35 7.11 20.11
C ALA A 183 5.39 6.61 21.19
N CYS A 184 5.67 6.91 22.45
CA CYS A 184 4.75 6.66 23.56
C CYS A 184 3.53 7.56 23.46
N VAL A 185 2.34 6.97 23.57
CA VAL A 185 1.05 7.68 23.59
C VAL A 185 0.24 7.21 24.79
N ALA A 186 -0.29 8.15 25.56
CA ALA A 186 -1.22 7.85 26.63
C ALA A 186 -2.62 7.59 26.06
N ARG A 187 -3.24 6.47 26.43
CA ARG A 187 -4.60 6.09 26.01
C ARG A 187 -5.44 5.70 27.20
N HIS A 188 -6.74 5.96 27.14
CA HIS A 188 -7.68 5.49 28.16
C HIS A 188 -7.66 3.96 28.23
N ILE A 189 -7.69 3.43 29.44
CA ILE A 189 -7.58 1.97 29.68
C ILE A 189 -8.81 1.23 29.16
N SER A 190 -9.99 1.85 29.24
CA SER A 190 -11.26 1.23 28.86
C SER A 190 -12.18 2.20 28.13
N VAL A 191 -12.77 1.72 27.04
CA VAL A 191 -13.68 2.47 26.17
C VAL A 191 -14.84 1.59 25.72
N GLU A 192 -15.94 2.24 25.35
CA GLU A 192 -17.03 1.66 24.60
C GLU A 192 -17.08 2.29 23.22
N VAL A 193 -17.22 1.47 22.18
CA VAL A 193 -17.49 1.94 20.83
C VAL A 193 -18.88 1.46 20.40
N SER A 194 -19.65 2.33 19.77
CA SER A 194 -20.95 2.01 19.17
C SER A 194 -21.02 2.50 17.74
N GLY A 195 -21.73 1.79 16.87
CA GLY A 195 -21.84 2.13 15.44
C GLY A 195 -22.65 1.08 14.69
N LEU A 196 -22.44 0.99 13.38
CA LEU A 196 -23.00 -0.07 12.54
C LEU A 196 -21.91 -1.04 12.10
N ASN A 197 -22.23 -2.31 11.92
CA ASN A 197 -21.34 -3.28 11.27
C ASN A 197 -21.48 -3.23 9.74
N GLU A 198 -20.78 -4.12 9.04
CA GLU A 198 -20.83 -4.24 7.58
C GLU A 198 -22.20 -4.62 7.01
N LYS A 199 -23.11 -5.12 7.85
CA LYS A 199 -24.49 -5.48 7.52
C LYS A 199 -25.49 -4.38 7.88
N ALA A 200 -25.02 -3.19 8.26
CA ALA A 200 -25.85 -2.09 8.75
C ALA A 200 -26.59 -2.40 10.06
N GLU A 201 -26.13 -3.38 10.83
CA GLU A 201 -26.71 -3.72 12.13
C GLU A 201 -26.02 -2.92 13.24
N PRO A 202 -26.77 -2.41 14.23
CA PRO A 202 -26.17 -1.69 15.35
C PRO A 202 -25.32 -2.63 16.20
N VAL A 203 -24.10 -2.19 16.50
CA VAL A 203 -23.14 -2.90 17.35
C VAL A 203 -22.63 -1.98 18.46
N THR A 204 -22.38 -2.55 19.63
CA THR A 204 -21.75 -1.87 20.76
C THR A 204 -20.76 -2.82 21.39
N TRP A 205 -19.56 -2.33 21.68
CA TRP A 205 -18.48 -3.14 22.21
C TRP A 205 -17.70 -2.37 23.27
N GLN A 206 -17.69 -2.92 24.49
CA GLN A 206 -16.88 -2.43 25.59
C GLN A 206 -15.58 -3.23 25.66
N VAL A 207 -14.46 -2.54 25.72
CA VAL A 207 -13.16 -3.20 25.72
C VAL A 207 -12.14 -2.40 26.52
N SER A 208 -11.14 -3.12 27.02
CA SER A 208 -10.04 -2.58 27.81
C SER A 208 -8.70 -3.07 27.27
N GLY A 209 -7.60 -2.44 27.69
CA GLY A 209 -6.26 -2.87 27.33
C GLY A 209 -5.89 -2.51 25.89
N TRP A 210 -5.21 -3.42 25.19
CA TRP A 210 -4.67 -3.13 23.86
C TRP A 210 -5.75 -2.87 22.80
N PRO A 211 -6.87 -3.61 22.73
CA PRO A 211 -7.91 -3.29 21.75
C PRO A 211 -8.58 -1.93 21.98
N ALA A 212 -8.69 -1.48 23.24
CA ALA A 212 -9.15 -0.13 23.54
C ALA A 212 -8.21 0.95 22.98
N ARG A 213 -6.90 0.69 23.02
CA ARG A 213 -5.88 1.55 22.39
C ARG A 213 -6.02 1.57 20.87
N ILE A 214 -6.17 0.41 20.23
CA ILE A 214 -6.36 0.31 18.78
C ILE A 214 -7.61 1.12 18.37
N LEU A 215 -8.74 0.94 19.06
CA LEU A 215 -9.96 1.71 18.78
C LEU A 215 -9.75 3.22 18.90
N GLN A 216 -9.09 3.70 19.95
CA GLN A 216 -8.81 5.13 20.12
C GLN A 216 -7.92 5.67 18.99
N HIS A 217 -6.94 4.88 18.54
CA HIS A 217 -6.08 5.23 17.41
C HIS A 217 -6.87 5.35 16.10
N GLU A 218 -7.69 4.35 15.78
CA GLU A 218 -8.49 4.36 14.56
C GLU A 218 -9.61 5.40 14.59
N MET A 219 -10.17 5.70 15.76
CA MET A 219 -11.13 6.78 15.96
C MET A 219 -10.50 8.15 15.71
N ASP A 220 -9.28 8.38 16.19
CA ASP A 220 -8.54 9.62 15.95
C ASP A 220 -8.37 9.88 14.44
N HIS A 221 -8.08 8.85 13.64
CA HIS A 221 -7.97 8.98 12.19
C HIS A 221 -9.27 9.48 11.54
N LEU A 222 -10.44 9.10 12.06
CA LEU A 222 -11.73 9.58 11.55
C LEU A 222 -11.98 11.06 11.85
N ASP A 223 -11.24 11.62 12.81
CA ASP A 223 -11.32 13.03 13.20
C ASP A 223 -10.08 13.83 12.74
N GLY A 224 -9.24 13.26 11.87
CA GLY A 224 -8.07 13.93 11.30
C GLY A 224 -6.90 14.08 12.28
N VAL A 225 -6.89 13.29 13.35
CA VAL A 225 -5.88 13.27 14.40
C VAL A 225 -4.93 12.09 14.17
N LEU A 226 -3.63 12.33 14.33
CA LEU A 226 -2.59 11.32 14.25
C LEU A 226 -1.93 11.15 15.62
N TYR A 227 -1.30 10.00 15.86
CA TYR A 227 -0.66 9.73 17.15
C TYR A 227 0.42 10.77 17.51
N ILE A 228 1.07 11.37 16.50
CA ILE A 228 2.06 12.44 16.67
C ILE A 228 1.48 13.73 17.28
N ASP A 229 0.15 13.90 17.25
CA ASP A 229 -0.52 15.04 17.89
C ASP A 229 -0.78 14.78 19.39
N ARG A 230 -0.60 13.54 19.87
CA ARG A 230 -0.84 13.10 21.25
C ARG A 230 0.38 12.49 21.96
N MET A 231 1.45 12.24 21.23
CA MET A 231 2.62 11.52 21.74
C MET A 231 3.41 12.32 22.79
N ASP A 232 4.15 11.60 23.64
CA ASP A 232 5.33 12.17 24.29
C ASP A 232 6.44 12.31 23.26
N SER A 233 6.67 13.55 22.80
CA SER A 233 7.62 13.83 21.72
C SER A 233 9.06 13.43 22.04
N ARG A 234 9.45 13.29 23.31
CA ARG A 234 10.80 12.85 23.71
C ARG A 234 11.03 11.36 23.46
N THR A 235 9.95 10.60 23.26
CA THR A 235 9.99 9.16 22.97
C THR A 235 9.87 8.85 21.47
N PHE A 236 9.73 9.87 20.63
CA PHE A 236 9.66 9.70 19.18
C PHE A 236 10.96 9.12 18.65
N THR A 237 10.88 7.95 18.02
CA THR A 237 12.04 7.16 17.63
C THR A 237 11.85 6.49 16.29
N ASN A 238 12.95 6.28 15.59
CA ASN A 238 12.99 5.45 14.40
C ASN A 238 12.93 3.97 14.81
N ILE A 239 12.09 3.16 14.16
CA ILE A 239 11.92 1.75 14.53
C ILE A 239 13.19 0.90 14.29
N HIS A 240 14.08 1.36 13.40
CA HIS A 240 15.37 0.75 13.11
C HIS A 240 16.53 1.40 13.89
N TRP A 241 16.24 2.18 14.94
CA TRP A 241 17.29 2.88 15.70
C TRP A 241 18.37 1.92 16.22
N ALA A 242 17.98 0.75 16.75
CA ALA A 242 18.92 -0.27 17.20
C ALA A 242 19.81 -0.78 16.06
N GLU A 243 19.23 -1.12 14.90
CA GLU A 243 19.98 -1.61 13.72
C GLU A 243 21.05 -0.63 13.21
N TYR A 244 20.85 0.68 13.40
CA TYR A 244 21.79 1.70 12.94
C TYR A 244 22.86 2.08 13.97
N ASN A 245 22.63 1.80 15.26
CA ASN A 245 23.47 2.30 16.35
C ASN A 245 24.13 1.18 17.19
N ASP A 246 23.74 -0.07 17.00
CA ASP A 246 24.41 -1.27 17.54
C ASP A 246 25.57 -1.72 16.65
#